data_AF-A0A399ZCG1-F1
#
_entry.id   AF-A0A399ZCG1-F1
#
_cell.length_a   1.000
_cell.length_b   1.000
_cell.length_c   1.000
_cell.angle_alpha   90.00
_cell.angle_beta   90.00
_cell.angle_gamma   90.00
#
_symmetry.space_group_name_H-M   'P 1'
#
loop_
_entity.id
_entity.type
_entity.pdbx_description
1 polymer ?
#
loop_
_entity_poly.entity_id
_entity_poly.type
_entity_poly.pdbx_seq_one_letter_code
_entity_poly.pdbx_strand_id
1 'polypeptide(L)'
;MGAAAISIFLAESYINSVVNDWWGGEAFGARRFISLMPFFALGLAALIDALRQSAKTRAYVSQNAILVILVALIVWNNLFVLQYNLWLKGIGHISAVPTFQEMTLDKFTAPFLLLDTLRKR
;
A
#
# COMPACT_ATOMS: atom_id res chain seq x y z
N MET A 1 12.77 -20.56 -0.20
CA MET A 1 11.57 -19.72 0.03
C MET A 1 11.70 -18.36 -0.66
N GLY A 2 12.68 -17.51 -0.30
CA GLY A 2 12.82 -16.16 -0.90
C GLY A 2 13.00 -16.15 -2.43
N ALA A 3 13.89 -17.00 -2.98
CA ALA A 3 14.09 -17.09 -4.43
C ALA A 3 12.81 -17.50 -5.19
N ALA A 4 12.05 -18.46 -4.65
CA ALA A 4 10.78 -18.90 -5.24
C ALA A 4 9.73 -17.77 -5.24
N ALA A 5 9.61 -17.01 -4.14
CA ALA A 5 8.70 -15.87 -4.08
C ALA A 5 9.07 -14.77 -5.08
N ILE A 6 10.38 -14.50 -5.26
CA ILE A 6 10.86 -13.56 -6.28
C ILE A 6 10.55 -14.08 -7.68
N SER A 7 10.80 -15.35 -7.97
CA SER A 7 10.49 -15.94 -9.27
C SER A 7 8.99 -15.89 -9.59
N ILE A 8 8.13 -16.18 -8.62
CA ILE A 8 6.67 -16.11 -8.78
C ILE A 8 6.24 -14.66 -9.03
N PHE A 9 6.75 -13.69 -8.26
CA PHE A 9 6.47 -12.27 -8.48
C PHE A 9 6.89 -11.81 -9.88
N LEU A 10 8.10 -12.16 -10.32
CA LEU A 10 8.60 -11.79 -11.66
C LEU A 10 7.77 -12.43 -12.78
N ALA A 11 7.39 -13.70 -12.62
CA ALA A 11 6.53 -14.39 -13.59
C ALA A 11 5.15 -13.73 -13.67
N GLU A 12 4.54 -13.40 -12.52
CA GLU A 12 3.23 -12.75 -12.47
C GLU A 12 3.30 -11.32 -13.04
N SER A 13 4.34 -10.55 -12.75
CA SER A 13 4.56 -9.24 -13.37
C SER A 13 4.73 -9.35 -14.88
N TYR A 14 5.53 -10.31 -15.37
CA TYR A 14 5.74 -10.53 -16.80
C TYR A 14 4.43 -10.88 -17.50
N ILE A 15 3.70 -11.89 -17.00
CA ILE A 15 2.42 -12.33 -17.57
C ILE A 15 1.43 -11.17 -17.62
N ASN A 16 1.35 -10.38 -16.53
CA ASN A 16 0.47 -9.22 -16.51
C ASN A 16 0.88 -8.18 -17.57
N SER A 17 2.18 -7.90 -17.72
CA SER A 17 2.71 -6.90 -18.66
C SER A 17 2.42 -7.17 -20.14
N VAL A 18 2.09 -8.42 -20.50
CA VAL A 18 1.69 -8.78 -21.88
C VAL A 18 0.36 -8.14 -22.28
N VAL A 19 -0.49 -7.78 -21.32
CA VAL A 19 -1.75 -7.09 -21.57
C VAL A 19 -1.49 -5.59 -21.75
N ASN A 20 -2.01 -5.00 -22.84
CA ASN A 20 -1.74 -3.58 -23.17
C ASN A 20 -2.11 -2.60 -22.03
N ASP A 21 -3.24 -2.82 -21.37
CA ASP A 21 -3.66 -2.07 -20.16
C ASP A 21 -3.47 -2.93 -18.89
N TRP A 22 -2.24 -3.40 -18.67
CA TRP A 22 -1.93 -4.24 -17.50
C TRP A 22 -1.94 -3.48 -16.19
N TRP A 23 -1.68 -2.17 -16.24
CA TRP A 23 -1.87 -1.27 -15.12
C TRP A 23 -3.36 -1.02 -14.81
N GLY A 24 -4.27 -1.39 -15.73
CA GLY A 24 -5.71 -1.53 -15.49
C GLY A 24 -6.39 -0.25 -14.99
N GLY A 25 -6.00 0.91 -15.51
CA GLY A 25 -6.48 2.21 -15.01
C GLY A 25 -6.33 2.41 -13.49
N GLU A 26 -7.07 3.35 -12.91
CA GLU A 26 -6.85 3.80 -11.51
C GLU A 26 -7.14 2.76 -10.42
N ALA A 27 -7.85 1.67 -10.71
CA ALA A 27 -8.31 0.72 -9.69
C ALA A 27 -8.07 -0.78 -10.00
N PHE A 28 -7.68 -1.15 -11.23
CA PHE A 28 -7.77 -2.54 -11.66
C PHE A 28 -6.46 -3.23 -12.07
N GLY A 29 -5.31 -2.55 -12.00
CA GLY A 29 -3.99 -3.18 -12.14
C GLY A 29 -3.55 -3.95 -10.89
N ALA A 30 -3.64 -3.32 -9.72
CA ALA A 30 -3.15 -3.89 -8.46
C ALA A 30 -3.86 -5.19 -8.05
N ARG A 31 -5.15 -5.36 -8.40
CA ARG A 31 -5.90 -6.60 -8.11
C ARG A 31 -5.30 -7.84 -8.76
N ARG A 32 -4.54 -7.68 -9.84
CA ARG A 32 -3.89 -8.79 -10.56
C ARG A 32 -2.82 -9.48 -9.74
N PHE A 33 -2.34 -8.82 -8.67
CA PHE A 33 -1.33 -9.30 -7.73
C PHE A 33 -1.90 -9.79 -6.39
N ILE A 34 -3.23 -9.87 -6.23
CA ILE A 34 -3.85 -10.32 -4.97
C ILE A 34 -3.41 -11.74 -4.60
N SER A 35 -3.20 -12.60 -5.61
CA SER A 35 -2.72 -13.98 -5.43
C SER A 35 -1.34 -14.06 -4.75
N LEU A 36 -0.54 -12.99 -4.82
CA LEU A 36 0.77 -12.91 -4.18
C LEU A 36 0.73 -12.54 -2.70
N MET A 37 -0.43 -12.14 -2.18
CA MET A 37 -0.55 -11.69 -0.79
C MET A 37 0.03 -12.68 0.24
N PRO A 38 -0.20 -14.01 0.14
CA PRO A 38 0.40 -14.97 1.07
C PRO A 38 1.95 -14.98 1.01
N PHE A 39 2.53 -14.83 -0.18
CA PHE A 39 3.99 -14.80 -0.35
C PHE A 39 4.60 -13.54 0.27
N PHE A 40 3.97 -12.38 0.09
CA PHE A 40 4.41 -11.14 0.72
C PHE A 40 4.23 -11.18 2.25
N ALA A 41 3.12 -11.74 2.74
CA ALA A 41 2.89 -11.87 4.18
C ALA A 41 3.95 -12.77 4.85
N LEU A 42 4.24 -13.93 4.25
CA LEU A 42 5.29 -14.83 4.74
C LEU A 42 6.69 -14.19 4.66
N GLY A 43 7.00 -13.50 3.56
CA GLY A 43 8.26 -12.77 3.40
C GLY A 43 8.44 -11.67 4.44
N LEU A 44 7.39 -10.89 4.69
CA LEU A 44 7.39 -9.84 5.71
C LEU A 44 7.52 -10.44 7.13
N ALA A 45 6.82 -11.53 7.43
CA ALA A 45 6.93 -12.22 8.71
C ALA A 45 8.37 -12.72 8.97
N ALA A 46 8.97 -13.37 7.97
CA ALA A 46 10.37 -13.81 8.04
C ALA A 46 11.35 -12.63 8.19
N LEU A 47 11.11 -11.52 7.50
CA LEU A 47 11.91 -10.30 7.64
C LEU A 47 11.82 -9.71 9.05
N ILE A 48 10.61 -9.59 9.61
CA ILE A 48 10.39 -9.10 10.97
C ILE A 48 11.08 -10.00 11.99
N ASP A 49 10.98 -11.32 11.82
CA ASP A 49 11.63 -12.29 12.70
C ASP A 49 13.16 -12.16 12.66
N ALA A 50 13.74 -12.08 11.45
CA ALA A 50 15.18 -11.85 11.27
C ALA A 50 15.65 -10.52 11.90
N LEU A 51 14.88 -9.44 11.72
CA LEU A 51 15.17 -8.14 12.33
C LEU A 51 15.09 -8.17 13.86
N ARG A 52 14.16 -8.96 14.43
CA ARG A 52 14.01 -9.11 15.88
C ARG A 52 15.14 -9.93 16.50
N GLN A 53 15.66 -10.94 15.79
CA GLN A 53 16.72 -11.81 16.26
C GLN A 53 18.13 -11.21 16.08
N SER A 54 18.29 -10.28 15.14
CA SER A 54 19.56 -9.59 14.88
C SER A 54 20.00 -8.69 16.04
N ALA A 55 21.11 -9.04 16.70
CA ALA A 55 21.68 -8.25 17.79
C ALA A 55 22.07 -6.82 17.36
N LYS A 56 22.56 -6.66 16.12
CA LYS A 56 22.85 -5.33 15.54
C LYS A 56 21.57 -4.52 15.40
N THR A 57 20.50 -5.11 14.89
CA THR A 57 19.24 -4.40 14.70
C THR A 57 18.62 -3.98 16.02
N ARG A 58 18.68 -4.83 17.06
CA ARG A 58 18.20 -4.48 18.42
C ARG A 58 18.95 -3.29 19.04
N ALA A 59 20.21 -3.06 18.65
CA ALA A 59 20.98 -1.91 19.12
C ALA A 59 20.53 -0.58 18.49
N TYR A 60 19.98 -0.61 17.27
CA TYR A 60 19.60 0.60 16.53
C TYR A 60 18.09 0.83 16.44
N VAL A 61 17.28 -0.23 16.52
CA VAL A 61 15.83 -0.18 16.27
C VAL A 61 15.10 -0.88 17.41
N SER A 62 14.24 -0.14 18.10
CA SER A 62 13.38 -0.72 19.13
C SER A 62 12.31 -1.61 18.48
N GLN A 63 11.93 -2.70 19.15
CA GLN A 63 10.86 -3.58 18.65
C GLN A 63 9.51 -2.84 18.52
N ASN A 64 9.29 -1.84 19.37
CA ASN A 64 8.13 -0.96 19.30
C ASN A 64 8.14 -0.10 18.03
N ALA A 65 9.31 0.34 17.56
CA ALA A 65 9.41 1.08 16.30
C ALA A 65 8.91 0.25 15.11
N ILE A 66 9.20 -1.06 15.08
CA ILE A 66 8.70 -1.97 14.04
C ILE A 66 7.16 -1.99 14.05
N LEU A 67 6.54 -2.11 15.23
CA LEU A 67 5.09 -2.09 15.35
C LEU A 67 4.48 -0.75 14.94
N VAL A 68 5.07 0.36 15.38
CA VAL A 68 4.62 1.72 15.01
C VAL A 68 4.68 1.90 13.49
N ILE A 69 5.75 1.46 12.83
CA ILE A 69 5.89 1.53 11.38
C ILE A 69 4.80 0.68 10.68
N LEU A 70 4.56 -0.55 11.14
CA LEU A 70 3.51 -1.40 10.56
C LEU A 70 2.12 -0.77 10.71
N VAL A 71 1.80 -0.25 11.89
CA VAL A 71 0.54 0.46 12.14
C VAL A 71 0.43 1.69 11.25
N ALA A 72 1.50 2.48 11.13
CA ALA A 72 1.53 3.65 10.24
C ALA A 72 1.28 3.27 8.78
N LEU A 73 1.87 2.17 8.28
CA LEU A 73 1.65 1.67 6.92
C LEU A 73 0.20 1.20 6.71
N ILE A 74 -0.40 0.53 7.70
CA ILE A 74 -1.81 0.12 7.67
C ILE A 74 -2.72 1.34 7.62
N VAL A 75 -2.49 2.33 8.49
CA VAL A 75 -3.27 3.58 8.52
C VAL A 75 -3.12 4.32 7.20
N TRP A 76 -1.90 4.46 6.70
CA TRP A 76 -1.61 5.08 5.40
C TRP A 76 -2.36 4.41 4.25
N ASN A 77 -2.38 3.08 4.21
CA ASN A 77 -3.10 2.32 3.19
C ASN A 77 -4.62 2.56 3.28
N ASN A 78 -5.19 2.56 4.48
CA ASN A 78 -6.62 2.83 4.67
C ASN A 78 -7.00 4.28 4.35
N LEU A 79 -6.15 5.25 4.69
CA LEU A 79 -6.35 6.65 4.29
C LEU A 79 -6.38 6.81 2.76
N PHE A 80 -5.55 6.04 2.05
CA PHE A 80 -5.56 6.04 0.59
C PHE A 80 -6.88 5.49 0.02
N VAL A 81 -7.40 4.41 0.60
CA VAL A 81 -8.74 3.88 0.25
C VAL A 81 -9.81 4.94 0.53
N LEU A 82 -9.76 5.61 1.67
CA LEU A 82 -10.71 6.67 2.00
C LEU A 82 -10.64 7.84 0.99
N GLN A 83 -9.43 8.34 0.71
CA GLN A 83 -9.20 9.39 -0.29
C GLN A 83 -9.84 9.03 -1.62
N TYR A 84 -9.52 7.83 -2.14
CA TYR A 84 -10.05 7.34 -3.40
C TYR A 84 -11.58 7.35 -3.43
N ASN A 85 -12.22 6.85 -2.36
CA ASN A 85 -13.68 6.82 -2.24
C ASN A 85 -14.32 8.22 -2.19
N LEU A 86 -13.66 9.22 -1.56
CA LEU A 86 -14.16 10.59 -1.49
C LEU A 86 -13.99 11.34 -2.82
N TRP A 87 -12.86 11.12 -3.47
CA TRP A 87 -12.56 11.73 -4.77
C TRP A 87 -13.51 11.23 -5.85
N LEU A 88 -13.87 9.95 -5.83
CA LEU A 88 -14.92 9.39 -6.71
C LEU A 88 -16.30 10.05 -6.50
N LYS A 89 -16.55 10.61 -5.31
CA LYS A 89 -17.79 11.34 -4.99
C LYS A 89 -17.71 12.83 -5.34
N GLY A 90 -16.62 13.27 -5.98
CA GLY A 90 -16.40 14.67 -6.37
C GLY A 90 -16.04 15.59 -5.21
N ILE A 91 -15.68 15.05 -4.03
CA ILE A 91 -15.26 15.86 -2.87
C ILE A 91 -13.83 16.42 -3.06
N GLY A 92 -13.10 15.94 -4.07
CA GLY A 92 -11.88 16.59 -4.53
C GLY A 92 -11.46 16.15 -5.93
N HIS A 93 -10.16 16.31 -6.22
CA HIS A 93 -9.62 16.35 -7.57
C HIS A 93 -8.91 15.06 -8.02
N ILE A 94 -9.49 14.34 -8.99
CA ILE A 94 -8.81 13.19 -9.63
C ILE A 94 -8.07 13.68 -10.89
N SER A 95 -6.75 13.63 -10.87
CA SER A 95 -5.94 13.83 -12.07
C SER A 95 -5.96 12.60 -12.98
N ALA A 96 -6.02 12.79 -14.30
CA ALA A 96 -5.96 11.68 -15.28
C ALA A 96 -4.67 10.85 -15.19
N VAL A 97 -3.59 11.45 -14.70
CA VAL A 97 -2.36 10.76 -14.28
C VAL A 97 -2.10 11.16 -12.84
N PRO A 98 -2.08 10.21 -11.88
CA PRO A 98 -1.86 10.53 -10.48
C PRO A 98 -0.52 11.23 -10.28
N THR A 99 -0.55 12.39 -9.62
CA THR A 99 0.66 13.11 -9.22
C THR A 99 1.30 12.43 -8.01
N PHE A 100 2.61 12.66 -7.82
CA PHE A 100 3.31 12.15 -6.64
C PHE A 100 2.65 12.61 -5.33
N GLN A 101 2.14 13.85 -5.32
CA GLN A 101 1.44 14.41 -4.18
C GLN A 101 0.12 13.67 -3.91
N GLU A 102 -0.71 13.44 -4.93
CA GLU A 102 -1.97 12.70 -4.80
C GLU A 102 -1.72 11.26 -4.32
N MET A 103 -0.61 10.64 -4.73
CA MET A 103 -0.23 9.29 -4.30
C MET A 103 0.29 9.22 -2.86
N THR A 104 0.83 10.32 -2.32
CA THR A 104 1.56 10.31 -1.04
C THR A 104 0.94 11.19 0.04
N LEU A 105 0.64 12.45 -0.23
CA LEU A 105 0.29 13.41 0.82
C LEU A 105 -1.21 13.66 0.94
N ASP A 106 -1.93 13.68 -0.17
CA ASP A 106 -3.33 14.15 -0.17
C ASP A 106 -4.27 13.28 0.68
N LYS A 107 -3.90 12.01 0.92
CA LYS A 107 -4.66 11.09 1.78
C LYS A 107 -4.83 11.57 3.22
N PHE A 108 -3.95 12.44 3.71
CA PHE A 108 -4.07 13.02 5.04
C PHE A 108 -5.17 14.08 5.13
N THR A 109 -5.59 14.65 4.02
CA THR A 109 -6.69 15.63 3.98
C THR A 109 -8.07 14.96 3.99
N ALA A 110 -8.15 13.71 3.52
CA ALA A 110 -9.38 12.95 3.34
C ALA A 110 -10.27 12.85 4.60
N PRO A 111 -9.75 12.56 5.81
CA PRO A 111 -10.59 12.49 7.02
C PRO A 111 -11.25 13.83 7.36
N PHE A 112 -10.53 14.94 7.19
CA PHE A 112 -11.04 16.28 7.50
C PHE A 112 -12.17 16.67 6.54
N LEU A 113 -12.00 16.36 5.25
CA LEU A 113 -13.03 16.62 4.24
C LEU A 113 -14.28 15.77 4.45
N LEU A 114 -14.12 14.53 4.92
CA LEU A 114 -15.25 13.68 5.30
C LEU A 114 -16.03 14.29 6.47
N LEU A 115 -15.34 14.74 7.52
CA LEU A 115 -15.97 15.38 8.69
C LEU A 115 -16.72 16.67 8.29
N ASP A 116 -16.13 17.48 7.41
CA ASP A 116 -16.77 18.68 6.88
C ASP A 116 -18.04 18.37 6.10
N THR A 117 -18.01 17.30 5.29
CA THR A 117 -19.16 16.84 4.51
C THR A 117 -20.29 16.34 5.42
N LEU A 118 -19.96 15.60 6.48
CA LEU A 118 -20.94 15.12 7.46
C LEU A 118 -21.56 16.26 8.27
N ARG A 119 -20.78 17.29 8.60
CA ARG A 119 -21.25 18.46 9.36
C ARG A 119 -22.18 19.38 8.56
N LYS A 120 -22.09 19.38 7.22
CA LYS A 120 -22.92 20.21 6.33
C LYS A 120 -24.23 19.53 5.90
N ARG A 121 -24.47 18.30 6.33
CA ARG A 121 -25.74 17.57 6.16
C ARG A 121 -26.63 17.75 7.38
#